data_AF-A0A950V0N7-F1
#
_entry.id   AF-A0A950V0N7-F1
#
_cell.length_a   1.000
_cell.length_b   1.000
_cell.length_c   1.000
_cell.angle_alpha   90.00
_cell.angle_beta   90.00
_cell.angle_gamma   90.00
#
_symmetry.space_group_name_H-M   'P 1'
#
loop_
_entity.id
_entity.type
_entity.pdbx_description
1 polymer ?
#
loop_
_entity_poly.entity_id
_entity_poly.type
_entity_poly.pdbx_seq_one_letter_code
_entity_poly.pdbx_strand_id
1 'polypeptide(L)'
;MPHLRPAEVTFLELRNTVFCVNCELISYNNSSKCLACCSTALLSLPRVLGGSLRAEPQTRLIEDEMINRAVENILQKSAAESTSSLLTLQSTETNSLGVGSSIACRTLPHSLPQLQPAMRWVVERACTLTRADGAALALSRQGKLLCHAHAGSSAPDLGVELELSHGISGLCARTGASWRCDASDSDPYVDRNRCRELGSQSIVAAPVSHLNSVLGVLEVFSSQRNAFTDQDVASVQLLTGLLVVAITRAGSSSSQSLRLPV
;
A
#
# COMPACT_ATOMS: atom_id res chain seq x y z
N MET A 1 -0.96 -47.05 16.07
CA MET A 1 -1.22 -45.60 15.94
C MET A 1 -1.39 -45.30 14.46
N PRO A 2 -2.42 -44.56 14.02
CA PRO A 2 -2.59 -44.26 12.60
C PRO A 2 -1.42 -43.38 12.12
N HIS A 3 -0.74 -43.81 11.06
CA HIS A 3 0.30 -43.03 10.40
C HIS A 3 -0.37 -41.97 9.52
N LEU A 4 -0.54 -40.76 10.07
CA LEU A 4 -0.96 -39.60 9.27
C LEU A 4 0.11 -39.29 8.23
N ARG A 5 -0.26 -39.29 6.95
CA ARG A 5 0.64 -38.87 5.87
C ARG A 5 0.66 -37.35 5.78
N PRO A 6 1.77 -36.71 5.37
CA PRO A 6 1.83 -35.24 5.25
C PRO A 6 0.73 -34.62 4.37
N ALA A 7 0.18 -35.37 3.41
CA ALA A 7 -0.94 -34.94 2.57
C ALA A 7 -2.30 -34.90 3.30
N GLU A 8 -2.41 -35.48 4.49
CA GLU A 8 -3.61 -35.53 5.33
C GLU A 8 -3.62 -34.41 6.38
N VAL A 9 -2.59 -33.55 6.39
CA VAL A 9 -2.44 -32.45 7.35
C VAL A 9 -2.27 -31.14 6.60
N THR A 10 -3.13 -30.16 6.89
CA THR A 10 -2.99 -28.80 6.36
C THR A 10 -2.09 -27.99 7.28
N PHE A 11 -0.92 -27.60 6.78
CA PHE A 11 -0.01 -26.69 7.48
C PHE A 11 -0.33 -25.25 7.11
N LEU A 12 -0.39 -24.38 8.12
CA LEU A 12 -0.65 -22.95 7.97
C LEU A 12 0.51 -22.17 8.58
N GLU A 13 1.06 -21.22 7.82
CA GLU A 13 2.05 -20.30 8.36
C GLU A 13 1.40 -19.27 9.27
N LEU A 14 1.89 -19.17 10.51
CA LEU A 14 1.28 -18.31 11.52
C LEU A 14 1.17 -16.85 11.07
N ARG A 15 2.15 -16.30 10.34
CA ARG A 15 2.29 -14.85 10.04
C ARG A 15 0.98 -14.15 9.62
N ASN A 16 0.09 -14.85 8.91
CA ASN A 16 -1.18 -14.32 8.43
C ASN A 16 -2.37 -15.26 8.68
N THR A 17 -2.24 -16.14 9.67
CA THR A 17 -3.32 -17.04 10.08
C THR A 17 -4.26 -16.33 11.04
N VAL A 18 -5.56 -16.39 10.75
CA VAL A 18 -6.60 -15.91 11.66
C VAL A 18 -7.52 -17.06 12.07
N PHE A 19 -8.05 -16.95 13.27
CA PHE A 19 -9.12 -17.78 13.79
C PHE A 19 -10.41 -16.97 13.79
N CYS A 20 -11.46 -17.48 13.15
CA CYS A 20 -12.79 -16.89 13.26
C CYS A 20 -13.52 -17.47 14.46
N VAL A 21 -13.89 -16.62 15.42
CA VAL A 21 -14.60 -17.03 16.63
C VAL A 21 -16.03 -17.47 16.31
N ASN A 22 -16.64 -16.93 15.25
CA ASN A 22 -18.04 -17.19 14.93
C ASN A 22 -18.28 -18.55 14.25
N CYS A 23 -17.34 -19.01 13.42
CA CYS A 23 -17.46 -20.30 12.73
C CYS A 23 -16.33 -21.28 13.07
N GLU A 24 -15.50 -20.94 14.04
CA GLU A 24 -14.40 -21.78 14.56
C GLU A 24 -13.40 -22.27 13.48
N LEU A 25 -13.28 -21.54 12.37
CA LEU A 25 -12.36 -21.89 11.28
C LEU A 25 -11.06 -21.11 11.38
N ILE A 26 -9.96 -21.83 11.17
CA ILE A 26 -8.64 -21.28 10.97
C ILE A 26 -8.42 -21.12 9.47
N SER A 27 -7.99 -19.94 9.04
CA SER A 27 -7.71 -19.67 7.63
C SER A 27 -6.57 -18.68 7.50
N TYR A 28 -5.96 -18.68 6.32
CA TYR A 28 -5.18 -17.54 5.88
C TYR A 28 -6.14 -16.46 5.41
N ASN A 29 -6.24 -15.36 6.13
CA ASN A 29 -7.23 -14.34 5.86
C ASN A 29 -6.74 -12.96 6.30
N ASN A 30 -6.68 -12.05 5.33
CA ASN A 30 -6.27 -10.67 5.50
C ASN A 30 -7.45 -9.68 5.39
N SER A 31 -8.68 -10.20 5.35
CA SER A 31 -9.92 -9.42 5.39
C SER A 31 -10.33 -9.13 6.84
N SER A 32 -11.08 -8.05 7.06
CA SER A 32 -11.76 -7.79 8.33
C SER A 32 -12.97 -8.70 8.58
N LYS A 33 -13.26 -9.63 7.65
CA LYS A 33 -14.37 -10.58 7.72
C LYS A 33 -13.91 -12.01 7.44
N CYS A 34 -14.54 -12.97 8.10
CA CYS A 34 -14.35 -14.38 7.84
C CYS A 34 -14.74 -14.75 6.41
N LEU A 35 -13.90 -15.48 5.70
CA LEU A 35 -14.18 -15.93 4.32
C LEU A 35 -15.30 -16.98 4.25
N ALA A 36 -15.58 -17.67 5.36
CA ALA A 36 -16.60 -18.71 5.42
C ALA A 36 -17.96 -18.19 5.90
N CYS A 37 -17.99 -17.31 6.90
CA CYS A 37 -19.24 -16.86 7.54
C CYS A 37 -19.44 -15.34 7.54
N CYS A 38 -18.55 -14.56 6.90
CA CYS A 38 -18.60 -13.10 6.82
C CYS A 38 -18.55 -12.35 8.17
N SER A 39 -18.35 -13.04 9.29
CA SER A 39 -18.25 -12.43 10.62
C SER A 39 -16.98 -11.60 10.77
N THR A 40 -17.07 -10.48 11.49
CA THR A 40 -15.91 -9.63 11.84
C THR A 40 -15.17 -10.10 13.09
N ALA A 41 -15.64 -11.16 13.73
CA ALA A 41 -15.02 -11.75 14.93
C ALA A 41 -13.79 -12.60 14.54
N LEU A 42 -12.72 -11.94 14.11
CA LEU A 42 -11.46 -12.55 13.73
C LEU A 42 -10.36 -12.28 14.77
N LEU A 43 -9.60 -13.30 15.11
CA LEU A 43 -8.43 -13.23 15.98
C LEU A 43 -7.17 -13.58 15.20
N SER A 44 -6.15 -12.74 15.29
CA SER A 44 -4.82 -13.06 14.76
C SER A 44 -4.16 -14.14 15.62
N LEU A 45 -3.92 -15.32 15.05
CA LEU A 45 -3.31 -16.42 15.80
C LEU A 45 -1.87 -16.14 16.26
N PRO A 46 -1.00 -15.47 15.47
CA PRO A 46 0.28 -14.98 16.00
C PRO A 46 0.10 -14.18 17.26
N ARG A 47 -0.87 -13.25 17.29
CA ARG A 47 -1.06 -12.34 18.41
C ARG A 47 -1.58 -13.06 19.66
N VAL A 48 -2.47 -14.04 19.48
CA VAL A 48 -3.00 -14.88 20.57
C VAL A 48 -1.92 -15.80 21.13
N LEU A 49 -1.02 -16.30 20.28
CA LEU A 49 0.04 -17.24 20.66
C LEU A 49 1.35 -16.55 21.09
N GLY A 50 1.35 -15.22 21.27
CA GLY A 50 2.52 -14.47 21.76
C GLY A 50 3.57 -14.11 20.70
N GLY A 51 3.20 -14.13 19.42
CA GLY A 51 4.05 -13.82 18.27
C GLY A 51 4.59 -15.07 17.57
N SER A 52 5.40 -14.87 16.53
CA SER A 52 6.15 -15.97 15.91
C SER A 52 7.30 -16.42 16.82
N LEU A 53 7.37 -17.71 17.16
CA LEU A 53 8.48 -18.29 17.93
C LEU A 53 9.82 -18.28 17.16
N ARG A 54 9.79 -18.00 15.85
CA ARG A 54 11.00 -17.72 15.06
C ARG A 54 11.30 -16.23 15.22
N ALA A 55 12.19 -15.94 16.16
CA ALA A 55 12.79 -14.66 16.53
C ALA A 55 12.43 -13.47 15.64
N GLU A 56 11.49 -12.63 16.09
CA GLU A 56 11.52 -11.18 15.95
C GLU A 56 10.46 -10.56 16.88
N PRO A 57 10.84 -9.73 17.87
CA PRO A 57 9.89 -9.16 18.82
C PRO A 57 9.22 -7.94 18.17
N GLN A 58 8.09 -8.14 17.47
CA GLN A 58 7.26 -7.04 17.00
C GLN A 58 6.13 -6.74 17.98
N THR A 59 6.43 -5.92 18.98
CA THR A 59 5.39 -5.13 19.67
C THR A 59 5.97 -3.81 20.15
N ARG A 60 5.61 -2.73 19.47
CA ARG A 60 5.34 -1.44 20.14
C ARG A 60 4.03 -0.90 19.58
N LEU A 61 3.04 -0.72 20.46
CA LEU A 61 1.90 0.15 20.17
C LEU A 61 2.45 1.55 19.86
N ILE A 62 2.12 2.10 18.70
CA ILE A 62 2.33 3.51 18.42
C ILE A 62 1.14 4.24 19.05
N GLU A 63 1.41 5.08 20.05
CA GLU A 63 0.40 5.95 20.68
C GLU A 63 0.01 7.09 19.71
N ASP A 64 -1.28 7.45 19.68
CA ASP A 64 -1.90 8.40 18.73
C ASP A 64 -1.18 9.76 18.61
N GLU A 65 -0.48 10.20 19.67
CA GLU A 65 0.28 11.45 19.71
C GLU A 65 1.48 11.47 18.74
N MET A 66 2.19 10.34 18.59
CA MET A 66 3.33 10.26 17.67
C MET A 66 2.89 10.27 16.20
N ILE A 67 1.71 9.70 15.91
CA ILE A 67 1.09 9.75 14.58
C ILE A 67 0.67 11.19 14.27
N ASN A 68 0.04 11.88 15.22
CA ASN A 68 -0.37 13.28 15.04
C ASN A 68 0.84 14.19 14.79
N ARG A 69 1.95 14.05 15.53
CA ARG A 69 3.19 14.81 15.26
C ARG A 69 3.83 14.48 13.92
N ALA A 70 3.83 13.22 13.50
CA ALA A 70 4.35 12.85 12.19
C ALA A 70 3.51 13.49 11.07
N VAL A 71 2.19 13.51 11.22
CA VAL A 71 1.29 14.13 10.23
C VAL A 71 1.40 15.66 10.23
N GLU A 72 1.51 16.30 11.39
CA GLU A 72 1.74 17.74 11.47
C GLU A 72 3.05 18.15 10.78
N ASN A 73 4.11 17.36 10.92
CA ASN A 73 5.37 17.61 10.20
C ASN A 73 5.23 17.47 8.68
N ILE A 74 4.38 16.56 8.19
CA ILE A 74 4.09 16.39 6.75
C ILE A 74 3.29 17.59 6.24
N LEU A 75 2.29 18.04 6.98
CA LEU A 75 1.46 19.18 6.62
C LEU A 75 2.24 20.50 6.67
N GLN A 76 3.08 20.72 7.69
CA GLN A 76 3.87 21.95 7.82
C GLN A 76 4.99 22.06 6.77
N LYS A 77 5.65 20.95 6.40
CA LYS A 77 6.66 20.99 5.32
C LYS A 77 6.06 21.27 3.93
N SER A 78 4.79 20.93 3.71
CA SER A 78 4.11 21.19 2.43
C SER A 78 3.79 22.68 2.19
N ALA A 79 3.67 23.49 3.25
CA ALA A 79 3.38 24.91 3.16
C ALA A 79 4.59 25.76 2.72
N ALA A 80 5.82 25.26 2.92
CA ALA A 80 7.04 26.02 2.62
C ALA A 80 7.43 26.01 1.13
N GLU A 81 6.90 25.09 0.31
CA GLU A 81 7.28 24.90 -1.10
C GLU A 81 6.23 25.35 -2.13
N SER A 82 5.06 25.84 -1.70
CA SER A 82 3.90 26.05 -2.57
C SER A 82 3.83 27.42 -3.30
N THR A 83 4.87 28.26 -3.30
CA THR A 83 4.79 29.61 -3.90
C THR A 83 5.23 29.72 -5.36
N SER A 84 5.57 28.63 -6.06
CA SER A 84 5.96 28.75 -7.46
C SER A 84 5.16 27.83 -8.39
N SER A 85 4.30 28.47 -9.18
CA SER A 85 3.86 28.03 -10.51
C SER A 85 2.57 27.18 -10.58
N LEU A 86 1.44 27.89 -10.51
CA LEU A 86 0.16 27.52 -11.14
C LEU A 86 0.22 27.73 -12.67
N LEU A 87 -0.64 27.01 -13.40
CA LEU A 87 -1.26 27.24 -14.74
C LEU A 87 -1.22 25.93 -15.56
N THR A 88 -2.21 25.40 -16.31
CA THR A 88 -3.66 25.58 -16.57
C THR A 88 -4.08 24.36 -17.45
N LEU A 89 -5.39 24.14 -17.61
CA LEU A 89 -6.14 23.36 -18.65
C LEU A 89 -6.77 22.05 -18.12
N GLN A 90 -8.06 22.02 -17.76
CA GLN A 90 -9.31 22.00 -18.56
C GLN A 90 -9.75 20.61 -19.09
N SER A 91 -10.70 20.03 -18.33
CA SER A 91 -11.93 19.31 -18.70
C SER A 91 -11.98 18.36 -19.91
N THR A 92 -12.52 17.15 -19.69
CA THR A 92 -13.80 16.70 -20.29
C THR A 92 -14.28 15.39 -19.65
N GLU A 93 -15.61 15.30 -19.51
CA GLU A 93 -16.37 14.25 -18.85
C GLU A 93 -16.50 12.99 -19.72
N THR A 94 -16.76 11.83 -19.10
CA THR A 94 -17.88 10.95 -19.47
C THR A 94 -18.03 9.78 -18.51
N ASN A 95 -19.28 9.37 -18.35
CA ASN A 95 -19.86 8.57 -17.28
C ASN A 95 -20.05 7.12 -17.77
N SER A 96 -19.79 6.10 -16.95
CA SER A 96 -20.58 4.86 -16.93
C SER A 96 -20.17 3.91 -15.79
N LEU A 97 -21.20 3.41 -15.10
CA LEU A 97 -21.15 2.48 -13.98
C LEU A 97 -21.05 1.02 -14.46
N GLY A 98 -20.27 0.21 -13.77
CA GLY A 98 -20.22 -1.25 -13.93
C GLY A 98 -19.93 -1.94 -12.60
N VAL A 99 -20.84 -2.80 -12.17
CA VAL A 99 -20.86 -3.51 -10.89
C VAL A 99 -19.99 -4.77 -10.94
N GLY A 100 -19.15 -4.98 -9.91
CA GLY A 100 -18.44 -6.24 -9.66
C GLY A 100 -17.68 -6.18 -8.34
N SER A 101 -17.96 -7.10 -7.41
CA SER A 101 -17.31 -7.18 -6.10
C SER A 101 -15.87 -7.69 -6.20
N SER A 102 -14.97 -6.79 -6.61
CA SER A 102 -13.54 -6.82 -6.31
C SER A 102 -13.24 -5.67 -5.34
N ILE A 103 -12.14 -5.71 -4.60
CA ILE A 103 -11.64 -4.51 -3.92
C ILE A 103 -11.29 -3.50 -5.02
N ALA A 104 -12.27 -2.66 -5.35
CA ALA A 104 -12.16 -1.78 -6.49
C ALA A 104 -11.15 -0.68 -6.19
N CYS A 105 -10.19 -0.52 -7.10
CA CYS A 105 -9.20 0.54 -7.04
C CYS A 105 -9.91 1.88 -7.27
N ARG A 106 -10.35 2.57 -6.21
CA ARG A 106 -11.20 3.77 -6.34
C ARG A 106 -10.37 4.94 -6.85
N THR A 107 -10.90 5.64 -7.85
CA THR A 107 -10.27 6.85 -8.39
C THR A 107 -10.34 7.97 -7.36
N LEU A 108 -9.20 8.62 -7.11
CA LEU A 108 -9.14 9.82 -6.27
C LEU A 108 -9.88 11.00 -6.93
N PRO A 109 -10.56 11.88 -6.16
CA PRO A 109 -11.18 13.10 -6.69
C PRO A 109 -10.13 14.04 -7.33
N HIS A 110 -10.60 14.91 -8.23
CA HIS A 110 -9.83 15.70 -9.21
C HIS A 110 -8.76 16.70 -8.67
N SER A 111 -8.39 16.66 -7.39
CA SER A 111 -7.44 17.60 -6.78
C SER A 111 -6.18 16.88 -6.25
N LEU A 112 -5.41 16.29 -7.15
CA LEU A 112 -4.06 15.76 -6.89
C LEU A 112 -2.97 16.84 -6.63
N PRO A 113 -3.04 18.10 -7.14
CA PRO A 113 -1.92 19.05 -6.99
C PRO A 113 -1.57 19.38 -5.54
N GLN A 114 -2.58 19.48 -4.66
CA GLN A 114 -2.38 19.84 -3.25
C GLN A 114 -1.68 18.74 -2.45
N LEU A 115 -1.74 17.50 -2.93
CA LEU A 115 -1.06 16.38 -2.30
C LEU A 115 0.32 16.10 -2.86
N GLN A 116 0.71 16.76 -3.96
CA GLN A 116 2.02 16.55 -4.59
C GLN A 116 3.19 16.68 -3.60
N PRO A 117 3.21 17.65 -2.67
CA PRO A 117 4.28 17.74 -1.67
C PRO A 117 4.29 16.55 -0.71
N ALA A 118 3.13 16.08 -0.25
CA ALA A 118 3.02 14.93 0.64
C ALA A 118 3.43 13.63 -0.08
N MET A 119 3.01 13.46 -1.33
CA MET A 119 3.41 12.32 -2.17
C MET A 119 4.92 12.28 -2.40
N ARG A 120 5.53 13.43 -2.75
CA ARG A 120 6.98 13.55 -2.91
C ARG A 120 7.72 13.20 -1.61
N TRP A 121 7.28 13.77 -0.50
CA TRP A 121 7.89 13.48 0.81
C TRP A 121 7.84 11.98 1.15
N VAL A 122 6.71 11.33 0.86
CA VAL A 122 6.52 9.89 1.11
C VAL A 122 7.49 9.04 0.28
N VAL A 123 7.64 9.31 -1.03
CA VAL A 123 8.55 8.53 -1.88
C VAL A 123 10.03 8.78 -1.53
N GLU A 124 10.41 10.03 -1.22
CA GLU A 124 11.77 10.35 -0.77
C GLU A 124 12.10 9.66 0.55
N ARG A 125 11.13 9.65 1.48
CA ARG A 125 11.29 8.99 2.77
C ARG A 125 11.36 7.47 2.62
N ALA A 126 10.56 6.89 1.72
CA ALA A 126 10.60 5.46 1.43
C ALA A 126 11.99 5.06 0.91
N CYS A 127 12.52 5.82 -0.05
CA CYS A 127 13.87 5.62 -0.59
C CYS A 127 14.94 5.71 0.50
N THR A 128 14.87 6.74 1.35
CA THR A 128 15.88 7.00 2.40
C THR A 128 15.85 5.96 3.51
N LEU A 129 14.66 5.60 4.03
CA LEU A 129 14.53 4.66 5.15
C LEU A 129 14.93 3.24 4.77
N THR A 130 14.59 2.83 3.55
CA THR A 130 14.86 1.47 3.05
C THR A 130 16.19 1.34 2.32
N ARG A 131 16.90 2.47 2.11
CA ARG A 131 18.12 2.55 1.28
C ARG A 131 17.92 2.00 -0.14
N ALA A 132 16.70 2.12 -0.66
CA ALA A 132 16.37 1.73 -2.02
C ALA A 132 17.09 2.63 -3.04
N ASP A 133 17.31 2.10 -4.24
CA ASP A 133 17.83 2.85 -5.39
C ASP A 133 16.76 3.76 -6.00
N GLY A 134 15.48 3.44 -5.77
CA GLY A 134 14.39 4.36 -6.01
C GLY A 134 13.07 3.92 -5.39
N ALA A 135 12.09 4.80 -5.48
CA ALA A 135 10.75 4.60 -4.97
C ALA A 135 9.72 5.25 -5.89
N ALA A 136 8.53 4.67 -5.99
CA ALA A 136 7.43 5.22 -6.77
C ALA A 136 6.09 5.07 -6.07
N LEU A 137 5.24 6.07 -6.22
CA LEU A 137 3.87 6.07 -5.77
C LEU A 137 2.95 6.08 -6.99
N ALA A 138 2.24 4.98 -7.19
CA ALA A 138 1.21 4.88 -8.20
C ALA A 138 -0.19 4.95 -7.57
N LEU A 139 -1.11 5.73 -8.14
CA LEU A 139 -2.48 5.86 -7.64
C LEU A 139 -3.48 5.49 -8.72
N SER A 140 -4.65 5.04 -8.30
CA SER A 140 -5.74 4.68 -9.20
C SER A 140 -6.35 5.90 -9.86
N ARG A 141 -6.37 5.90 -11.18
CA ARG A 141 -7.10 6.87 -11.99
C ARG A 141 -7.76 6.19 -13.17
N GLN A 142 -9.09 6.29 -13.26
CA GLN A 142 -9.87 5.74 -14.38
C GLN A 142 -9.61 4.24 -14.62
N GLY A 143 -9.47 3.47 -13.53
CA GLY A 143 -9.21 2.03 -13.61
C GLY A 143 -7.78 1.65 -14.02
N LYS A 144 -6.84 2.61 -13.97
CA LYS A 144 -5.41 2.43 -14.25
C LYS A 144 -4.57 2.87 -13.05
N LEU A 145 -3.42 2.26 -12.82
CA LEU A 145 -2.45 2.77 -11.84
C LEU A 145 -1.47 3.69 -12.56
N LEU A 146 -1.43 4.96 -12.19
CA LEU A 146 -0.49 5.92 -12.80
C LEU A 146 0.54 6.36 -11.77
N CYS A 147 1.81 6.46 -12.17
CA CYS A 147 2.86 7.01 -11.34
C CYS A 147 2.62 8.51 -11.09
N HIS A 148 2.49 8.90 -9.83
CA HIS A 148 2.22 10.28 -9.41
C HIS A 148 3.40 10.96 -8.69
N ALA A 149 4.27 10.17 -8.09
CA ALA A 149 5.51 10.64 -7.49
C ALA A 149 6.57 9.54 -7.57
N HIS A 150 7.83 9.94 -7.68
CA HIS A 150 8.97 9.03 -7.65
C HIS A 150 10.18 9.72 -7.01
N ALA A 151 11.14 8.92 -6.56
CA ALA A 151 12.43 9.37 -6.04
C ALA A 151 13.52 8.34 -6.37
N GLY A 152 14.78 8.78 -6.39
CA GLY A 152 15.93 7.93 -6.72
C GLY A 152 16.11 7.71 -8.22
N SER A 153 17.10 6.87 -8.56
CA SER A 153 17.49 6.57 -9.94
C SER A 153 16.77 5.35 -10.54
N SER A 154 16.18 4.49 -9.70
CA SER A 154 15.45 3.30 -10.12
C SER A 154 13.96 3.44 -9.77
N ALA A 155 13.19 4.11 -10.63
CA ALA A 155 11.75 4.26 -10.49
C ALA A 155 11.07 4.59 -11.84
N PRO A 156 9.81 4.19 -12.06
CA PRO A 156 9.04 4.63 -13.23
C PRO A 156 8.87 6.14 -13.33
N ASP A 157 8.90 6.68 -14.55
CA ASP A 157 8.62 8.09 -14.81
C ASP A 157 7.19 8.49 -14.43
N LEU A 158 7.00 9.78 -14.14
CA LEU A 158 5.68 10.35 -13.86
C LEU A 158 4.71 10.11 -15.03
N GLY A 159 3.46 9.75 -14.69
CA GLY A 159 2.41 9.50 -15.66
C GLY A 159 2.48 8.14 -16.34
N VAL A 160 3.54 7.36 -16.13
CA VAL A 160 3.62 5.99 -16.65
C VAL A 160 2.56 5.13 -15.98
N GLU A 161 1.87 4.33 -16.80
CA GLU A 161 0.89 3.36 -16.35
C GLU A 161 1.58 2.09 -15.85
N LEU A 162 1.16 1.64 -14.67
CA LEU A 162 1.53 0.36 -14.10
C LEU A 162 0.40 -0.63 -14.38
N GLU A 163 0.78 -1.81 -14.84
CA GLU A 163 -0.16 -2.86 -15.20
C GLU A 163 -0.91 -3.35 -13.95
N LEU A 164 -2.24 -3.22 -13.97
CA LEU A 164 -3.09 -3.63 -12.84
C LEU A 164 -3.36 -5.13 -12.83
N SER A 165 -3.24 -5.79 -13.98
CA SER A 165 -3.56 -7.21 -14.16
C SER A 165 -2.37 -8.13 -13.87
N HIS A 166 -1.15 -7.62 -13.95
CA HIS A 166 0.09 -8.39 -13.81
C HIS A 166 1.10 -7.65 -12.92
N GLY A 167 2.22 -8.29 -12.59
CA GLY A 167 3.29 -7.68 -11.80
C GLY A 167 2.96 -7.54 -10.30
N ILE A 168 3.99 -7.21 -9.51
CA ILE A 168 3.88 -7.00 -8.07
C ILE A 168 2.97 -5.81 -7.74
N SER A 169 3.03 -4.73 -8.53
CA SER A 169 2.20 -3.54 -8.35
C SER A 169 0.71 -3.88 -8.48
N GLY A 170 0.34 -4.57 -9.56
CA GLY A 170 -1.02 -5.04 -9.79
C GLY A 170 -1.47 -6.05 -8.73
N LEU A 171 -0.60 -7.00 -8.35
CA LEU A 171 -0.90 -7.98 -7.31
C LEU A 171 -1.19 -7.31 -5.96
N CYS A 172 -0.33 -6.37 -5.54
CA CYS A 172 -0.51 -5.55 -4.34
C CYS A 172 -1.83 -4.78 -4.37
N ALA A 173 -2.15 -4.15 -5.51
CA ALA A 173 -3.39 -3.40 -5.67
C ALA A 173 -4.65 -4.28 -5.61
N ARG A 174 -4.63 -5.48 -6.20
CA ARG A 174 -5.77 -6.40 -6.21
C ARG A 174 -5.98 -7.10 -4.87
N THR A 175 -4.90 -7.46 -4.18
CA THR A 175 -4.99 -8.19 -2.91
C THR A 175 -5.10 -7.27 -1.70
N GLY A 176 -4.73 -6.00 -1.84
CA GLY A 176 -4.64 -5.06 -0.72
C GLY A 176 -3.61 -5.50 0.34
N ALA A 177 -2.57 -6.22 -0.08
CA ALA A 177 -1.54 -6.77 0.80
C ALA A 177 -0.17 -6.33 0.31
N SER A 178 0.79 -6.16 1.21
CA SER A 178 2.18 -5.89 0.84
C SER A 178 2.85 -7.13 0.27
N TRP A 179 3.74 -6.91 -0.69
CA TRP A 179 4.51 -7.95 -1.37
C TRP A 179 5.99 -7.57 -1.37
N ARG A 180 6.85 -8.55 -1.11
CA ARG A 180 8.31 -8.43 -1.24
C ARG A 180 8.80 -9.47 -2.22
N CYS A 181 9.54 -9.02 -3.21
CA CYS A 181 10.33 -9.86 -4.10
C CYS A 181 11.80 -9.66 -3.80
N ASP A 182 12.45 -10.75 -3.40
CA ASP A 182 13.88 -10.75 -3.09
C ASP A 182 14.76 -10.96 -4.35
N ALA A 183 14.20 -11.55 -5.42
CA ALA A 183 14.89 -11.78 -6.69
C ALA A 183 13.92 -11.75 -7.89
N SER A 184 13.96 -10.64 -8.66
CA SER A 184 13.02 -10.37 -9.75
C SER A 184 13.12 -11.34 -10.93
N ASP A 185 14.24 -12.04 -11.09
CA ASP A 185 14.47 -12.98 -12.18
C ASP A 185 13.87 -14.37 -11.94
N SER A 186 13.58 -14.74 -10.70
CA SER A 186 13.01 -16.03 -10.31
C SER A 186 11.58 -15.93 -9.81
N ASP A 187 11.12 -14.75 -9.37
CA ASP A 187 9.76 -14.53 -8.91
C ASP A 187 8.74 -14.63 -10.07
N PRO A 188 7.73 -15.52 -9.99
CA PRO A 188 6.73 -15.70 -11.05
C PRO A 188 5.68 -14.58 -11.12
N TYR A 189 5.56 -13.74 -10.08
CA TYR A 189 4.59 -12.64 -10.01
C TYR A 189 5.17 -11.31 -10.50
N VAL A 190 6.46 -11.28 -10.82
CA VAL A 190 7.17 -10.09 -11.28
C VAL A 190 7.16 -9.99 -12.80
N ASP A 191 6.94 -8.77 -13.32
CA ASP A 191 7.25 -8.45 -14.71
C ASP A 191 8.77 -8.26 -14.85
N ARG A 192 9.42 -9.28 -15.39
CA ARG A 192 10.89 -9.32 -15.55
C ARG A 192 11.39 -8.28 -16.55
N ASN A 193 10.59 -7.93 -17.57
CA ASN A 193 11.01 -6.94 -18.56
C ASN A 193 11.02 -5.56 -17.91
N ARG A 194 9.95 -5.22 -17.18
CA ARG A 194 9.87 -3.99 -16.39
C ARG A 194 11.01 -3.87 -15.38
N CYS A 195 11.32 -4.95 -14.69
CA CYS A 195 12.42 -4.98 -13.72
C CYS A 195 13.78 -4.75 -14.38
N ARG A 196 14.01 -5.32 -15.57
CA ARG A 196 15.24 -5.08 -16.33
C ARG A 196 15.35 -3.64 -16.82
N GLU A 197 14.26 -3.06 -17.32
CA GLU A 197 14.19 -1.65 -17.73
C GLU A 197 14.53 -0.70 -16.58
N LEU A 198 13.99 -0.98 -15.39
CA LEU A 198 14.25 -0.19 -14.17
C LEU A 198 15.58 -0.53 -13.49
N GLY A 199 16.30 -1.56 -13.96
CA GLY A 199 17.52 -2.07 -13.30
C GLY A 199 17.26 -2.66 -11.92
N SER A 200 16.04 -3.10 -11.62
CA SER A 200 15.61 -3.60 -10.31
C SER A 200 15.73 -5.13 -10.21
N GLN A 201 16.38 -5.60 -9.15
CA GLN A 201 16.54 -7.00 -8.78
C GLN A 201 15.74 -7.40 -7.53
N SER A 202 15.29 -6.44 -6.73
CA SER A 202 14.40 -6.66 -5.59
C SER A 202 13.42 -5.49 -5.43
N ILE A 203 12.22 -5.80 -4.94
CA ILE A 203 11.08 -4.87 -4.89
C ILE A 203 10.29 -5.10 -3.60
N VAL A 204 9.85 -4.02 -2.96
CA VAL A 204 8.75 -4.05 -1.98
C VAL A 204 7.63 -3.18 -2.48
N ALA A 205 6.41 -3.71 -2.46
CA ALA A 205 5.18 -2.96 -2.73
C ALA A 205 4.26 -2.99 -1.51
N ALA A 206 3.72 -1.83 -1.14
CA ALA A 206 2.71 -1.72 -0.10
C ALA A 206 1.47 -0.97 -0.61
N PRO A 207 0.27 -1.42 -0.23
CA PRO A 207 -0.96 -0.81 -0.71
C PRO A 207 -1.22 0.51 0.03
N VAL A 208 -1.73 1.49 -0.71
CA VAL A 208 -2.31 2.72 -0.17
C VAL A 208 -3.79 2.46 0.06
N SER A 209 -4.12 1.83 1.18
CA SER A 209 -5.49 1.37 1.47
C SER A 209 -6.28 2.40 2.27
N HIS A 210 -7.50 2.70 1.82
CA HIS A 210 -8.47 3.50 2.58
C HIS A 210 -9.82 2.78 2.66
N LEU A 211 -10.27 2.52 3.90
CA LEU A 211 -11.45 1.73 4.21
C LEU A 211 -11.41 0.36 3.50
N ASN A 212 -12.37 0.10 2.62
CA ASN A 212 -12.50 -1.15 1.87
C ASN A 212 -12.00 -1.02 0.42
N SER A 213 -11.13 -0.07 0.13
CA SER A 213 -10.58 0.17 -1.21
C SER A 213 -9.09 0.44 -1.20
N VAL A 214 -8.37 -0.07 -2.20
CA VAL A 214 -6.98 0.32 -2.46
C VAL A 214 -7.01 1.56 -3.36
N LEU A 215 -6.34 2.63 -2.93
CA LEU A 215 -6.23 3.87 -3.70
C LEU A 215 -5.00 3.87 -4.62
N GLY A 216 -4.03 2.98 -4.36
CA GLY A 216 -2.77 2.92 -5.08
C GLY A 216 -1.74 2.02 -4.41
N VAL A 217 -0.49 2.15 -4.82
CA VAL A 217 0.65 1.34 -4.36
C VAL A 217 1.87 2.25 -4.20
N LEU A 218 2.59 2.08 -3.09
CA LEU A 218 3.94 2.62 -2.89
C LEU A 218 4.94 1.48 -3.07
N GLU A 219 5.93 1.70 -3.92
CA GLU A 219 6.95 0.72 -4.27
C GLU A 219 8.35 1.27 -4.00
N VAL A 220 9.25 0.40 -3.58
CA VAL A 220 10.68 0.67 -3.49
C VAL A 220 11.45 -0.39 -4.29
N PHE A 221 12.51 0.03 -4.95
CA PHE A 221 13.27 -0.76 -5.92
C PHE A 221 14.75 -0.76 -5.54
N SER A 222 15.39 -1.92 -5.64
CA SER A 222 16.85 -2.01 -5.57
C SER A 222 17.41 -2.87 -6.69
N SER A 223 18.55 -2.47 -7.22
CA SER A 223 19.41 -3.19 -8.14
C SER A 223 20.11 -4.40 -7.52
N GLN A 224 20.05 -4.55 -6.19
CA GLN A 224 20.57 -5.70 -5.46
C GLN A 224 19.45 -6.71 -5.15
N ARG A 225 19.78 -8.00 -5.16
CA ARG A 225 18.89 -9.04 -4.65
C ARG A 225 18.86 -9.03 -3.12
N ASN A 226 17.74 -9.46 -2.54
CA ASN A 226 17.54 -9.54 -1.08
C ASN A 226 17.87 -8.22 -0.36
N ALA A 227 17.63 -7.07 -1.01
CA ALA A 227 18.00 -5.78 -0.46
C ALA A 227 17.09 -5.34 0.70
N PHE A 228 15.88 -5.89 0.78
CA PHE A 228 14.85 -5.44 1.69
C PHE A 228 14.53 -6.48 2.78
N THR A 229 14.36 -5.99 4.00
CA THR A 229 14.02 -6.76 5.19
C THR A 229 12.52 -6.63 5.54
N ASP A 230 12.05 -7.41 6.51
CA ASP A 230 10.68 -7.26 7.04
C ASP A 230 10.47 -5.87 7.68
N GLN A 231 11.54 -5.25 8.22
CA GLN A 231 11.51 -3.89 8.73
C GLN A 231 11.34 -2.83 7.62
N ASP A 232 11.91 -3.07 6.44
CA ASP A 232 11.72 -2.19 5.29
C ASP A 232 10.27 -2.26 4.80
N VAL A 233 9.69 -3.47 4.74
CA VAL A 233 8.27 -3.66 4.43
C VAL A 233 7.38 -2.88 5.41
N ALA A 234 7.63 -2.99 6.71
CA ALA A 234 6.90 -2.24 7.73
C ALA A 234 7.06 -0.72 7.59
N SER A 235 8.25 -0.26 7.19
CA SER A 235 8.53 1.17 6.95
C SER A 235 7.74 1.70 5.75
N VAL A 236 7.68 0.94 4.66
CA VAL A 236 6.89 1.31 3.47
C VAL A 236 5.39 1.31 3.81
N GLN A 237 4.89 0.33 4.57
CA GLN A 237 3.50 0.29 5.06
C GLN A 237 3.14 1.48 5.96
N LEU A 238 4.05 1.88 6.85
CA LEU A 238 3.84 3.05 7.70
C LEU A 238 3.69 4.32 6.84
N LEU A 239 4.53 4.46 5.82
CA LEU A 239 4.49 5.60 4.90
C LEU A 239 3.21 5.63 4.06
N THR A 240 2.69 4.47 3.61
CA THR A 240 1.38 4.43 2.94
C THR A 240 0.26 4.83 3.90
N GLY A 241 0.31 4.42 5.16
CA GLY A 241 -0.63 4.86 6.20
C GLY A 241 -0.63 6.38 6.41
N LEU A 242 0.54 6.99 6.49
CA LEU A 242 0.68 8.45 6.61
C LEU A 242 0.11 9.19 5.39
N LEU A 243 0.35 8.66 4.19
CA LEU A 243 -0.22 9.21 2.96
C LEU A 243 -1.75 9.16 2.98
N VAL A 244 -2.34 8.06 3.43
CA VAL A 244 -3.80 7.92 3.56
C VAL A 244 -4.38 8.97 4.51
N VAL A 245 -3.72 9.25 5.62
CA VAL A 245 -4.15 10.31 6.55
C VAL A 245 -4.09 11.69 5.87
N ALA A 246 -3.06 11.97 5.07
CA ALA A 246 -2.96 13.22 4.31
C ALA A 246 -4.08 13.33 3.25
N ILE A 247 -4.34 12.24 2.50
CA ILE A 247 -5.42 12.16 1.50
C ILE A 247 -6.78 12.44 2.15
N THR A 248 -7.07 11.80 3.28
CA THR A 248 -8.39 11.91 3.94
C THR A 248 -8.62 13.29 4.56
N ARG A 249 -7.59 13.92 5.13
CA ARG A 249 -7.66 15.29 5.65
C ARG A 249 -7.88 16.32 4.54
N ALA A 250 -7.17 16.20 3.42
CA ALA A 250 -7.35 17.09 2.28
C ALA A 250 -8.75 16.94 1.64
N GLY A 251 -9.27 15.71 1.56
CA GLY A 251 -10.63 15.45 1.09
C GLY A 251 -11.72 16.06 1.99
N SER A 252 -11.51 16.02 3.31
CA SER A 252 -12.47 16.56 4.29
C SER A 252 -12.55 18.09 4.27
N SER A 253 -11.43 18.78 4.00
CA SER A 253 -11.39 20.25 3.94
C SER A 253 -12.14 20.85 2.75
N SER A 254 -12.39 20.07 1.70
CA SER A 254 -13.16 20.50 0.53
C SER A 254 -14.69 20.52 0.75
N SER A 255 -15.18 19.94 1.86
CA SER A 255 -16.61 19.86 2.19
C SER A 255 -17.13 21.00 3.08
N GLN A 256 -16.27 21.95 3.50
CA GLN A 256 -16.61 22.99 4.49
C GLN A 256 -16.68 24.43 3.92
N SER A 257 -16.83 24.61 2.60
CA SER A 257 -16.99 25.94 1.97
C SER A 257 -18.40 26.24 1.41
N LEU A 258 -19.40 25.40 1.66
CA LEU A 258 -20.79 25.71 1.30
C LEU A 258 -21.68 25.61 2.54
N ARG A 259 -21.70 26.69 3.33
CA ARG A 259 -22.89 27.19 4.04
C ARG A 259 -22.53 28.45 4.80
N LEU A 260 -23.08 29.57 4.36
CA LEU A 260 -23.61 30.61 5.23
C LEU A 260 -24.77 31.27 4.47
N PRO A 261 -26.03 31.02 4.87
CA PRO A 261 -27.11 31.97 4.67
C PRO A 261 -27.28 32.80 5.96
N VAL A 262 -27.22 34.12 5.87
CA VAL A 262 -28.38 35.05 5.93
C VAL A 262 -27.95 36.34 5.25
#